data_AF-A3VBU4-F1
#
_entry.id   AF-A3VBU4-F1
#
_cell.length_a   1.000
_cell.length_b   1.000
_cell.length_c   1.000
_cell.angle_alpha   90.00
_cell.angle_beta   90.00
_cell.angle_gamma   90.00
#
_symmetry.space_group_name_H-M   'P 1'
#
loop_
_entity.id
_entity.type
_entity.pdbx_description
1 polymer ?
#
loop_
_entity_poly.entity_id
_entity_poly.type
_entity_poly.pdbx_seq_one_letter_code
_entity_poly.pdbx_strand_id
1 'polypeptide(L)'
;MRLIHISAALAATSMLAGCFGNNGVSATPEEFNEAFLAAAGLGVTTTPLSGSATYNGEMQILTLENGSESGSIRGALELTANFASATPFTMSATDFAGEINGQQTTFSGTLTHDQSTDRSAFNEVRTAALPAIAGGGETTSMALSFGGTLTEDATGVENKFEPGSNLMGNFYGTDGQAVAGAVGVAITPTGGTSAITGASFGAATGGQFYAEQ
;
A
#
# COMPACT_ATOMS: atom_id res chain seq x y z
N MET A 1 31.14 -5.23 -40.04
CA MET A 1 31.35 -5.98 -38.79
C MET A 1 31.23 -4.98 -37.64
N ARG A 2 30.15 -5.08 -36.84
CA ARG A 2 29.89 -4.67 -35.43
C ARG A 2 30.41 -3.28 -34.95
N LEU A 3 29.72 -2.51 -34.12
CA LEU A 3 28.97 -2.87 -32.91
C LEU A 3 27.72 -1.99 -32.73
N ILE A 4 26.62 -2.65 -32.36
CA ILE A 4 25.43 -2.04 -31.74
C ILE A 4 25.70 -1.98 -30.23
N HIS A 5 25.61 -0.79 -29.64
CA HIS A 5 25.64 -0.63 -28.18
C HIS A 5 24.26 -0.98 -27.63
N ILE A 6 24.19 -2.13 -26.94
CA ILE A 6 23.05 -2.50 -26.10
C ILE A 6 23.40 -2.01 -24.70
N SER A 7 22.76 -0.93 -24.26
CA SER A 7 22.80 -0.48 -22.87
C SER A 7 21.98 -1.46 -22.04
N ALA A 8 22.66 -2.40 -21.39
CA ALA A 8 22.04 -3.30 -20.42
C ALA A 8 21.67 -2.50 -19.16
N ALA A 9 20.39 -2.48 -18.84
CA ALA A 9 19.88 -2.04 -17.55
C ALA A 9 20.46 -2.94 -16.45
N LEU A 10 21.26 -2.35 -15.56
CA LEU A 10 21.63 -2.99 -14.31
C LEU A 10 20.74 -2.34 -13.23
N ALA A 11 19.51 -2.84 -13.12
CA ALA A 11 18.67 -2.58 -11.95
C ALA A 11 19.35 -3.28 -10.77
N ALA A 12 20.04 -2.50 -9.95
CA ALA A 12 20.50 -2.96 -8.65
C ALA A 12 19.26 -2.99 -7.74
N THR A 13 18.52 -4.09 -7.76
CA THR A 13 17.59 -4.42 -6.69
C THR A 13 18.42 -4.61 -5.44
N SER A 14 18.52 -3.55 -4.63
CA SER A 14 18.92 -3.66 -3.24
C SER A 14 17.82 -4.45 -2.54
N MET A 15 17.89 -5.78 -2.63
CA MET A 15 17.10 -6.65 -1.78
C MET A 15 17.50 -6.30 -0.35
N LEU A 16 16.69 -5.47 0.33
CA LEU A 16 16.71 -5.39 1.77
C LEU A 16 16.42 -6.82 2.25
N ALA A 17 17.47 -7.54 2.62
CA ALA A 17 17.39 -8.81 3.32
C ALA A 17 16.98 -8.56 4.78
N GLY A 18 15.87 -7.84 4.97
CA GLY A 18 15.13 -7.79 6.21
C GLY A 18 14.35 -9.09 6.36
N CYS A 19 14.11 -9.49 7.59
CA CYS A 19 13.52 -10.76 7.97
C CYS A 19 12.01 -10.83 7.61
N PHE A 20 11.67 -10.83 6.32
CA PHE A 20 10.30 -11.02 5.89
C PHE A 20 9.81 -12.42 6.27
N GLY A 21 8.57 -12.51 6.75
CA GLY A 21 7.82 -13.75 6.87
C GLY A 21 7.47 -14.37 5.52
N ASN A 22 6.60 -15.37 5.53
CA ASN A 22 6.18 -16.04 4.30
C ASN A 22 5.58 -15.02 3.31
N ASN A 23 5.98 -15.10 2.03
CA ASN A 23 5.53 -14.21 0.93
C ASN A 23 5.97 -12.74 0.97
N GLY A 24 7.03 -12.37 1.71
CA GLY A 24 7.57 -11.01 1.63
C GLY A 24 6.82 -9.97 2.48
N VAL A 25 6.07 -10.44 3.49
CA VAL A 25 5.35 -9.61 4.46
C VAL A 25 6.14 -9.59 5.78
N SER A 26 6.24 -8.45 6.44
CA SER A 26 6.95 -8.31 7.70
C SER A 26 6.30 -9.16 8.80
N ALA A 27 7.11 -9.82 9.61
CA ALA A 27 6.61 -10.62 10.71
C ALA A 27 6.05 -9.70 11.82
N THR A 28 6.71 -8.56 12.06
CA THR A 28 6.35 -7.64 13.15
C THR A 28 5.98 -6.24 12.67
N PRO A 29 5.23 -5.46 13.48
CA PRO A 29 5.01 -4.03 13.22
C PRO A 29 6.31 -3.21 13.15
N GLU A 30 7.33 -3.57 13.92
CA GLU A 30 8.63 -2.88 13.92
C GLU A 30 9.36 -3.05 12.58
N GLU A 31 9.39 -4.27 12.03
CA GLU A 31 9.98 -4.54 10.72
C GLU A 31 9.26 -3.78 9.61
N PHE A 32 7.91 -3.74 9.65
CA PHE A 32 7.13 -2.93 8.71
C PHE A 32 7.50 -1.45 8.81
N ASN A 33 7.57 -0.91 10.03
CA ASN A 33 7.85 0.49 10.27
C ASN A 33 9.27 0.87 9.84
N GLU A 34 10.26 -0.01 10.05
CA GLU A 34 11.63 0.20 9.54
C GLU A 34 11.65 0.30 8.01
N ALA A 35 10.96 -0.61 7.30
CA ALA A 35 10.88 -0.59 5.84
C ALA A 35 10.10 0.64 5.31
N PHE A 36 8.97 0.99 5.94
CA PHE A 36 8.21 2.20 5.63
C PHE A 36 9.06 3.47 5.78
N LEU A 37 9.80 3.59 6.89
CA LEU A 37 10.69 4.72 7.14
C LEU A 37 11.89 4.73 6.20
N ALA A 38 12.41 3.57 5.79
CA ALA A 38 13.47 3.49 4.79
C ALA A 38 12.99 4.04 3.44
N ALA A 39 11.83 3.61 2.95
CA ALA A 39 11.23 4.11 1.71
C ALA A 39 10.95 5.62 1.77
N ALA A 40 10.32 6.11 2.85
CA ALA A 40 10.03 7.53 3.04
C ALA A 40 11.31 8.38 3.26
N GLY A 41 12.38 7.76 3.74
CA GLY A 41 13.67 8.38 4.02
C GLY A 41 14.52 8.69 2.79
N LEU A 42 14.16 8.17 1.61
CA LEU A 42 14.87 8.43 0.34
C LEU A 42 14.72 9.88 -0.16
N GLY A 43 13.85 10.67 0.48
CA GLY A 43 13.50 12.02 0.05
C GLY A 43 12.46 12.01 -1.08
N VAL A 44 11.58 13.01 -1.12
CA VAL A 44 10.50 13.06 -2.11
C VAL A 44 11.05 13.18 -3.53
N THR A 45 10.45 12.46 -4.47
CA THR A 45 10.80 12.57 -5.89
C THR A 45 10.36 13.91 -6.43
N THR A 46 11.31 14.68 -6.96
CA THR A 46 11.09 16.01 -7.55
C THR A 46 11.19 16.05 -9.07
N THR A 47 11.54 14.91 -9.69
CA THR A 47 11.55 14.73 -11.13
C THR A 47 10.19 14.22 -11.60
N PRO A 48 9.65 14.70 -12.73
CA PRO A 48 8.42 14.16 -13.30
C PRO A 48 8.59 12.67 -13.66
N LEU A 49 7.68 11.83 -13.16
CA LEU A 49 7.65 10.41 -13.48
C LEU A 49 6.99 10.17 -14.83
N SER A 50 7.52 9.20 -15.58
CA SER A 50 7.01 8.83 -16.91
C SER A 50 7.19 7.34 -17.16
N GLY A 51 6.49 6.80 -18.17
CA GLY A 51 6.55 5.38 -18.49
C GLY A 51 5.74 4.53 -17.51
N SER A 52 6.25 3.32 -17.22
CA SER A 52 5.59 2.38 -16.33
C SER A 52 6.59 1.71 -15.39
N ALA A 53 6.14 1.39 -14.18
CA ALA A 53 6.92 0.72 -13.15
C ALA A 53 6.01 -0.19 -12.31
N THR A 54 6.57 -1.25 -11.76
CA THR A 54 5.91 -2.11 -10.78
C THR A 54 6.64 -1.97 -9.46
N TYR A 55 5.87 -1.84 -8.38
CA TYR A 55 6.33 -1.65 -7.03
C TYR A 55 5.81 -2.80 -6.18
N ASN A 56 6.70 -3.40 -5.40
CA ASN A 56 6.36 -4.47 -4.46
C ASN A 56 6.67 -4.02 -3.04
N GLY A 57 5.79 -4.35 -2.09
CA GLY A 57 5.98 -4.04 -0.69
C GLY A 57 4.82 -4.54 0.13
N GLU A 58 4.35 -3.73 1.07
CA GLU A 58 3.37 -4.14 2.05
C GLU A 58 2.33 -3.06 2.36
N MET A 59 1.13 -3.52 2.70
CA MET A 59 0.05 -2.71 3.24
C MET A 59 -0.21 -3.15 4.68
N GLN A 60 -0.15 -2.20 5.62
CA GLN A 60 -0.58 -2.37 7.00
C GLN A 60 -1.96 -1.73 7.21
N ILE A 61 -2.84 -2.44 7.92
CA ILE A 61 -4.13 -1.92 8.39
C ILE A 61 -4.14 -2.07 9.92
N LEU A 62 -4.34 -0.96 10.62
CA LEU A 62 -4.49 -0.92 12.07
C LEU A 62 -5.83 -1.54 12.45
N THR A 63 -5.80 -2.38 13.49
CA THR A 63 -7.01 -2.98 14.05
C THR A 63 -7.48 -2.21 15.27
N LEU A 64 -8.79 -2.22 15.50
CA LEU A 64 -9.42 -1.50 16.60
C LEU A 64 -10.22 -2.45 17.49
N GLU A 65 -10.15 -2.23 18.80
CA GLU A 65 -11.08 -2.77 19.78
C GLU A 65 -11.65 -1.62 20.62
N ASN A 66 -12.99 -1.52 20.67
CA ASN A 66 -13.68 -0.44 21.39
C ASN A 66 -13.19 0.97 21.02
N GLY A 67 -12.80 1.17 19.76
CA GLY A 67 -12.30 2.44 19.23
C GLY A 67 -10.85 2.78 19.58
N SER A 68 -10.10 1.86 20.20
CA SER A 68 -8.66 1.99 20.47
C SER A 68 -7.88 1.00 19.61
N GLU A 69 -6.64 1.32 19.26
CA GLU A 69 -5.77 0.41 18.52
C GLU A 69 -5.52 -0.89 19.30
N SER A 70 -5.75 -2.03 18.65
CA SER A 70 -5.62 -3.38 19.20
C SER A 70 -4.50 -4.20 18.57
N GLY A 71 -3.79 -3.65 17.58
CA GLY A 71 -2.79 -4.33 16.78
C GLY A 71 -2.86 -3.95 15.31
N SER A 72 -2.31 -4.78 14.42
CA SER A 72 -2.38 -4.53 12.97
C SER A 72 -2.28 -5.82 12.16
N ILE A 73 -2.90 -5.81 10.99
CA ILE A 73 -2.70 -6.82 9.93
C ILE A 73 -1.85 -6.25 8.81
N ARG A 74 -1.07 -7.10 8.16
CA ARG A 74 -0.20 -6.76 7.04
C ARG A 74 -0.42 -7.74 5.90
N GLY A 75 -0.37 -7.25 4.68
CA GLY A 75 -0.48 -8.06 3.47
C GLY A 75 0.53 -7.61 2.41
N ALA A 76 0.94 -8.54 1.56
CA ALA A 76 1.84 -8.27 0.44
C ALA A 76 1.11 -7.37 -0.55
N LEU A 77 1.77 -6.31 -1.01
CA LEU A 77 1.23 -5.31 -1.93
C LEU A 77 2.04 -5.32 -3.23
N GLU A 78 1.35 -5.49 -4.35
CA GLU A 78 1.87 -5.17 -5.69
C GLU A 78 1.10 -3.96 -6.23
N LEU A 79 1.84 -2.94 -6.66
CA LEU A 79 1.31 -1.73 -7.28
C LEU A 79 1.99 -1.54 -8.64
N THR A 80 1.22 -1.47 -9.72
CA THR A 80 1.74 -1.09 -11.03
C THR A 80 1.29 0.32 -11.37
N ALA A 81 2.24 1.13 -11.83
CA ALA A 81 2.04 2.51 -12.27
C ALA A 81 2.29 2.63 -13.78
N ASN A 82 1.43 3.36 -14.47
CA ASN A 82 1.60 3.85 -15.83
C ASN A 82 1.31 5.35 -15.84
N PHE A 83 2.37 6.15 -15.70
CA PHE A 83 2.29 7.60 -15.50
C PHE A 83 1.75 8.38 -16.72
N ALA A 84 1.62 7.72 -17.87
CA ALA A 84 1.00 8.30 -19.06
C ALA A 84 -0.52 8.02 -19.18
N SER A 85 -1.07 7.17 -18.31
CA SER A 85 -2.48 6.78 -18.33
C SER A 85 -3.37 7.73 -17.54
N ALA A 86 -4.63 7.88 -17.97
CA ALA A 86 -5.66 8.59 -17.22
C ALA A 86 -6.10 7.84 -15.94
N THR A 87 -5.85 6.52 -15.90
CA THR A 87 -5.98 5.64 -14.74
C THR A 87 -4.61 5.00 -14.50
N PRO A 88 -3.68 5.72 -13.85
CA PRO A 88 -2.27 5.36 -13.79
C PRO A 88 -1.97 4.14 -12.94
N PHE A 89 -2.80 3.78 -11.97
CA PHE A 89 -2.46 2.76 -10.99
C PHE A 89 -3.38 1.55 -11.03
N THR A 90 -2.79 0.37 -10.82
CA THR A 90 -3.48 -0.87 -10.46
C THR A 90 -2.79 -1.45 -9.23
N MET A 91 -3.56 -2.03 -8.30
CA MET A 91 -2.99 -2.70 -7.13
C MET A 91 -3.64 -4.06 -6.87
N SER A 92 -2.88 -4.94 -6.24
CA SER A 92 -3.35 -6.17 -5.61
C SER A 92 -2.67 -6.33 -4.26
N ALA A 93 -3.44 -6.65 -3.21
CA ALA A 93 -2.90 -7.02 -1.92
C ALA A 93 -3.50 -8.33 -1.40
N THR A 94 -2.63 -9.22 -0.91
CA THR A 94 -2.96 -10.60 -0.51
C THR A 94 -2.25 -11.00 0.80
N ASP A 95 -2.52 -12.22 1.26
CA ASP A 95 -1.81 -12.86 2.38
C ASP A 95 -1.86 -12.05 3.69
N PHE A 96 -3.03 -11.51 4.00
CA PHE A 96 -3.22 -10.68 5.18
C PHE A 96 -3.14 -11.49 6.47
N ALA A 97 -2.22 -11.12 7.34
CA ALA A 97 -2.07 -11.70 8.67
C ALA A 97 -1.53 -10.68 9.66
N GLY A 98 -1.74 -10.92 10.96
CA GLY A 98 -1.20 -10.05 11.99
C GLY A 98 -1.58 -10.48 13.40
N GLU A 99 -1.14 -9.70 14.38
CA GLU A 99 -1.51 -9.88 15.77
C GLU A 99 -2.61 -8.87 16.13
N ILE A 100 -3.72 -9.39 16.67
CA ILE A 100 -4.86 -8.62 17.15
C ILE A 100 -5.09 -9.04 18.59
N ASN A 101 -4.96 -8.12 19.55
CA ASN A 101 -5.11 -8.41 20.98
C ASN A 101 -4.22 -9.57 21.48
N GLY A 102 -2.96 -9.64 21.00
CA GLY A 102 -2.04 -10.71 21.40
C GLY A 102 -2.34 -12.06 20.74
N GLN A 103 -3.23 -12.14 19.75
CA GLN A 103 -3.58 -13.36 19.03
C GLN A 103 -3.26 -13.24 17.55
N GLN A 104 -2.56 -14.24 17.02
CA GLN A 104 -2.31 -14.32 15.58
C GLN A 104 -3.63 -14.57 14.83
N THR A 105 -3.92 -13.70 13.88
CA THR A 105 -5.12 -13.73 13.04
C THR A 105 -4.70 -13.75 11.57
N THR A 106 -5.38 -14.56 10.75
CA THR A 106 -5.14 -14.66 9.32
C THR A 106 -6.43 -14.41 8.55
N PHE A 107 -6.28 -13.90 7.34
CA PHE A 107 -7.39 -13.57 6.46
C PHE A 107 -7.15 -14.12 5.06
N SER A 108 -8.19 -14.74 4.51
CA SER A 108 -8.25 -15.13 3.12
C SER A 108 -8.99 -14.07 2.28
N GLY A 109 -8.60 -13.92 1.03
CA GLY A 109 -9.17 -12.95 0.10
C GLY A 109 -8.13 -12.06 -0.54
N THR A 110 -8.58 -11.01 -1.22
CA THR A 110 -7.73 -10.10 -1.96
C THR A 110 -8.36 -8.71 -1.96
N LEU A 111 -7.51 -7.69 -1.91
CA LEU A 111 -7.89 -6.30 -2.13
C LEU A 111 -7.32 -5.84 -3.47
N THR A 112 -8.16 -5.26 -4.33
CA THR A 112 -7.72 -4.81 -5.66
C THR A 112 -8.33 -3.47 -6.03
N HIS A 113 -7.70 -2.78 -6.97
CA HIS A 113 -8.27 -1.58 -7.58
C HIS A 113 -9.59 -1.90 -8.32
N ASP A 114 -9.63 -3.00 -9.08
CA ASP A 114 -10.77 -3.38 -9.92
C ASP A 114 -12.04 -3.69 -9.12
N GLN A 115 -11.89 -4.04 -7.85
CA GLN A 115 -13.00 -4.30 -6.93
C GLN A 115 -13.47 -3.04 -6.19
N SER A 116 -12.90 -1.87 -6.47
CA SER A 116 -13.43 -0.62 -5.96
C SER A 116 -14.79 -0.34 -6.59
N THR A 117 -15.83 -0.26 -5.77
CA THR A 117 -17.19 0.10 -6.23
C THR A 117 -17.41 1.61 -6.30
N ASP A 118 -16.40 2.40 -5.91
CA ASP A 118 -16.42 3.86 -5.98
C ASP A 118 -16.03 4.35 -7.38
N ARG A 119 -16.95 4.97 -8.11
CA ARG A 119 -16.67 5.60 -9.42
C ARG A 119 -16.10 7.03 -9.30
N SER A 120 -15.97 7.55 -8.08
CA SER A 120 -15.13 8.71 -7.75
C SER A 120 -13.66 8.32 -7.59
N ALA A 121 -13.32 7.04 -7.83
CA ALA A 121 -12.03 6.41 -7.61
C ALA A 121 -10.88 7.39 -7.84
N PHE A 122 -10.21 7.72 -6.75
CA PHE A 122 -8.90 8.32 -6.88
C PHE A 122 -8.06 7.30 -7.64
N ASN A 123 -7.61 7.67 -8.83
CA ASN A 123 -6.59 6.96 -9.58
C ASN A 123 -5.89 8.04 -10.38
N GLU A 124 -5.03 8.78 -9.69
CA GLU A 124 -4.46 10.00 -10.25
C GLU A 124 -3.05 10.25 -9.71
N VAL A 125 -2.22 10.76 -10.60
CA VAL A 125 -0.95 11.38 -10.26
C VAL A 125 -1.23 12.84 -9.90
N ARG A 126 -0.79 13.25 -8.72
CA ARG A 126 -0.86 14.65 -8.28
C ARG A 126 0.55 15.22 -8.21
N THR A 127 0.75 16.39 -8.81
CA THR A 127 1.97 17.17 -8.67
C THR A 127 1.73 18.42 -7.83
N ALA A 128 2.65 18.73 -6.92
CA ALA A 128 2.59 19.93 -6.10
C ALA A 128 3.93 20.69 -6.18
N ALA A 129 3.85 21.98 -6.50
CA ALA A 129 5.04 22.81 -6.59
C ALA A 129 5.69 23.02 -5.21
N LEU A 130 7.00 22.79 -5.12
CA LEU A 130 7.78 23.11 -3.94
C LEU A 130 8.09 24.62 -3.90
N PRO A 131 8.09 25.24 -2.69
CA PRO A 131 8.47 26.64 -2.55
C PRO A 131 9.86 26.91 -3.16
N ALA A 132 10.02 28.03 -3.87
CA ALA A 132 11.29 28.39 -4.53
C ALA A 132 12.48 28.48 -3.55
N ILE A 133 12.22 28.83 -2.29
CA ILE A 133 13.21 28.85 -1.19
C ILE A 133 13.76 27.45 -0.85
N ALA A 134 13.02 26.37 -1.16
CA ALA A 134 13.46 24.99 -0.97
C ALA A 134 14.21 24.42 -2.19
N GLY A 135 14.60 25.26 -3.16
CA GLY A 135 15.31 24.85 -4.37
C GLY A 135 14.42 24.70 -5.61
N GLY A 136 13.09 24.89 -5.48
CA GLY A 136 12.12 24.67 -6.55
C GLY A 136 11.92 23.19 -6.91
N GLY A 137 10.83 22.86 -7.61
CA GLY A 137 10.51 21.48 -8.06
C GLY A 137 9.02 21.16 -7.96
N GLU A 138 8.63 19.94 -8.33
CA GLU A 138 7.28 19.41 -8.16
C GLU A 138 7.35 18.04 -7.49
N THR A 139 6.59 17.79 -6.42
CA THR A 139 6.51 16.46 -5.80
C THR A 139 5.46 15.63 -6.51
N THR A 140 5.77 14.37 -6.82
CA THR A 140 4.81 13.43 -7.41
C THR A 140 4.15 12.59 -6.32
N SER A 141 2.83 12.51 -6.33
CA SER A 141 2.03 11.75 -5.38
C SER A 141 0.94 10.93 -6.07
N MET A 142 0.46 9.90 -5.39
CA MET A 142 -0.60 9.03 -5.85
C MET A 142 -1.81 9.10 -4.91
N ALA A 143 -2.98 8.92 -5.50
CA ALA A 143 -4.18 8.53 -4.79
C ALA A 143 -4.85 7.38 -5.56
N LEU A 144 -5.14 6.28 -4.88
CA LEU A 144 -5.70 5.06 -5.45
C LEU A 144 -6.83 4.50 -4.58
N SER A 145 -8.04 4.33 -5.12
CA SER A 145 -9.11 3.60 -4.45
C SER A 145 -9.01 2.09 -4.69
N PHE A 146 -9.37 1.30 -3.68
CA PHE A 146 -9.42 -0.16 -3.76
C PHE A 146 -10.69 -0.69 -3.09
N GLY A 147 -10.96 -1.98 -3.29
CA GLY A 147 -12.02 -2.71 -2.62
C GLY A 147 -11.71 -4.20 -2.58
N GLY A 148 -12.65 -5.00 -2.08
CA GLY A 148 -12.50 -6.44 -1.94
C GLY A 148 -13.11 -6.94 -0.64
N THR A 149 -12.88 -8.22 -0.34
CA THR A 149 -13.33 -8.84 0.91
C THR A 149 -12.18 -9.62 1.52
N LEU A 150 -11.96 -9.43 2.82
CA LEU A 150 -11.08 -10.27 3.62
C LEU A 150 -11.91 -11.09 4.60
N THR A 151 -11.80 -12.41 4.55
CA THR A 151 -12.51 -13.31 5.46
C THR A 151 -11.56 -13.74 6.56
N GLU A 152 -11.93 -13.50 7.82
CA GLU A 152 -11.16 -14.00 8.95
C GLU A 152 -11.23 -15.54 8.97
N ASP A 153 -10.08 -16.21 8.87
CA ASP A 153 -10.07 -17.66 8.63
C ASP A 153 -10.59 -18.45 9.84
N ALA A 154 -10.40 -17.92 11.06
CA ALA A 154 -10.80 -18.59 12.29
C ALA A 154 -12.32 -18.55 12.53
N THR A 155 -12.98 -17.45 12.14
CA THR A 155 -14.39 -17.20 12.45
C THR A 155 -15.30 -17.27 11.23
N GLY A 156 -14.75 -17.12 10.03
CA GLY A 156 -15.50 -16.97 8.79
C GLY A 156 -16.18 -15.60 8.62
N VAL A 157 -15.86 -14.61 9.47
CA VAL A 157 -16.42 -13.27 9.34
C VAL A 157 -15.83 -12.58 8.11
N GLU A 158 -16.69 -12.19 7.19
CA GLU A 158 -16.32 -11.48 5.98
C GLU A 158 -16.21 -9.98 6.26
N ASN A 159 -15.11 -9.35 5.86
CA ASN A 159 -14.86 -7.92 6.00
C ASN A 159 -14.85 -7.31 4.60
N LYS A 160 -15.98 -6.76 4.17
CA LYS A 160 -16.10 -6.11 2.87
C LYS A 160 -15.55 -4.69 2.94
N PHE A 161 -14.59 -4.38 2.08
CA PHE A 161 -13.99 -3.05 1.94
C PHE A 161 -14.87 -2.22 1.02
N GLU A 162 -15.50 -1.20 1.60
CA GLU A 162 -16.49 -0.34 0.98
C GLU A 162 -15.85 0.84 0.22
N PRO A 163 -16.63 1.52 -0.65
CA PRO A 163 -16.27 2.82 -1.20
C PRO A 163 -15.71 3.77 -0.13
N GLY A 164 -14.63 4.48 -0.48
CA GLY A 164 -13.84 5.27 0.46
C GLY A 164 -12.55 4.62 0.93
N SER A 165 -12.37 3.30 0.72
CA SER A 165 -11.07 2.65 0.96
C SER A 165 -10.03 3.09 -0.08
N ASN A 166 -8.86 3.56 0.37
CA ASN A 166 -7.86 4.20 -0.49
C ASN A 166 -6.41 4.12 0.03
N LEU A 167 -5.48 4.26 -0.90
CA LEU A 167 -4.07 4.57 -0.70
C LEU A 167 -3.80 6.01 -1.10
N MET A 168 -3.08 6.76 -0.26
CA MET A 168 -2.58 8.10 -0.58
C MET A 168 -1.13 8.21 -0.18
N GLY A 169 -0.23 8.50 -1.12
CA GLY A 169 1.21 8.49 -0.87
C GLY A 169 2.02 9.36 -1.80
N ASN A 170 3.30 9.52 -1.48
CA ASN A 170 4.27 10.22 -2.32
C ASN A 170 5.25 9.22 -2.93
N PHE A 171 5.80 9.58 -4.08
CA PHE A 171 6.97 8.89 -4.62
C PHE A 171 8.25 9.44 -3.98
N TYR A 172 9.18 8.55 -3.73
CA TYR A 172 10.44 8.81 -3.05
C TYR A 172 11.63 8.28 -3.85
N GLY A 173 12.80 8.87 -3.61
CA GLY A 173 14.04 8.53 -4.28
C GLY A 173 14.15 9.07 -5.71
N THR A 174 15.28 8.75 -6.34
CA THR A 174 15.53 9.15 -7.74
C THR A 174 14.60 8.38 -8.66
N ASP A 175 13.92 9.07 -9.57
CA ASP A 175 12.98 8.47 -10.54
C ASP A 175 11.88 7.61 -9.89
N GLY A 176 11.48 7.98 -8.67
CA GLY A 176 10.38 7.33 -7.96
C GLY A 176 10.69 5.90 -7.56
N GLN A 177 11.92 5.62 -7.09
CA GLN A 177 12.36 4.31 -6.59
C GLN A 177 11.39 3.64 -5.62
N ALA A 178 10.72 4.43 -4.78
CA ALA A 178 9.76 3.94 -3.81
C ALA A 178 8.49 4.78 -3.81
N VAL A 179 7.43 4.24 -3.22
CA VAL A 179 6.18 4.93 -2.92
C VAL A 179 5.71 4.53 -1.54
N ALA A 180 5.33 5.50 -0.72
CA ALA A 180 4.86 5.24 0.64
C ALA A 180 3.79 6.26 1.04
N GLY A 181 2.91 5.86 1.96
CA GLY A 181 1.86 6.74 2.42
C GLY A 181 0.86 6.10 3.37
N ALA A 182 -0.32 6.70 3.41
CA ALA A 182 -1.42 6.32 4.27
C ALA A 182 -2.39 5.36 3.56
N VAL A 183 -2.96 4.47 4.37
CA VAL A 183 -4.09 3.62 4.01
C VAL A 183 -5.30 4.13 4.78
N GLY A 184 -6.43 4.37 4.10
CA GLY A 184 -7.72 4.60 4.72
C GLY A 184 -8.67 3.49 4.33
N VAL A 185 -9.40 2.89 5.26
CA VAL A 185 -10.33 1.79 4.96
C VAL A 185 -11.68 1.99 5.62
N ALA A 186 -12.73 1.65 4.88
CA ALA A 186 -14.09 1.55 5.36
C ALA A 186 -14.55 0.09 5.21
N ILE A 187 -14.99 -0.53 6.29
CA ILE A 187 -15.27 -1.98 6.35
C ILE A 187 -16.70 -2.20 6.84
N THR A 188 -17.44 -3.03 6.11
CA THR A 188 -18.72 -3.59 6.56
C THR A 188 -18.56 -5.10 6.79
N PRO A 189 -18.67 -5.57 8.04
CA PRO A 189 -18.59 -7.00 8.32
C PRO A 189 -19.91 -7.71 8.02
N THR A 190 -19.82 -8.98 7.64
CA THR A 190 -20.95 -9.90 7.49
C THR A 190 -20.66 -11.20 8.25
N GLY A 191 -21.67 -11.74 8.95
CA GLY A 191 -21.54 -12.97 9.71
C GLY A 191 -20.98 -12.82 11.13
N GLY A 192 -20.65 -11.59 11.58
CA GLY A 192 -20.19 -11.35 12.94
C GLY A 192 -19.60 -9.95 13.17
N THR A 193 -18.79 -9.84 14.21
CA THR A 193 -17.98 -8.65 14.52
C THR A 193 -16.67 -8.74 13.76
N SER A 194 -16.27 -7.67 13.08
CA SER A 194 -14.98 -7.56 12.42
C SER A 194 -13.83 -7.66 13.42
N ALA A 195 -12.88 -8.56 13.21
CA ALA A 195 -11.62 -8.54 13.94
C ALA A 195 -10.76 -7.30 13.62
N ILE A 196 -11.01 -6.63 12.48
CA ILE A 196 -10.26 -5.43 12.06
C ILE A 196 -10.79 -4.19 12.77
N THR A 197 -12.11 -4.00 12.84
CA THR A 197 -12.69 -2.77 13.40
C THR A 197 -13.30 -2.92 14.79
N GLY A 198 -13.46 -4.15 15.28
CA GLY A 198 -14.17 -4.44 16.53
C GLY A 198 -15.67 -4.13 16.48
N ALA A 199 -16.22 -3.82 15.30
CA ALA A 199 -17.63 -3.47 15.10
C ALA A 199 -18.39 -4.55 14.33
N SER A 200 -19.70 -4.65 14.54
CA SER A 200 -20.63 -5.50 13.77
C SER A 200 -21.43 -4.72 12.71
N PHE A 201 -21.03 -3.48 12.47
CA PHE A 201 -21.61 -2.53 11.52
C PHE A 201 -20.49 -1.80 10.77
N GLY A 202 -20.86 -1.00 9.77
CA GLY A 202 -19.90 -0.23 8.98
C GLY A 202 -19.02 0.68 9.84
N ALA A 203 -17.70 0.49 9.79
CA ALA A 203 -16.72 1.25 10.55
C ALA A 203 -15.47 1.52 9.71
N ALA A 204 -14.60 2.42 10.18
CA ALA A 204 -13.39 2.80 9.48
C ALA A 204 -12.16 2.68 10.38
N THR A 205 -11.02 2.41 9.74
CA THR A 205 -9.69 2.45 10.37
C THR A 205 -8.69 2.94 9.31
N GLY A 206 -7.42 3.03 9.69
CA GLY A 206 -6.35 3.46 8.81
C GLY A 206 -5.14 2.56 8.90
N GLY A 207 -4.06 3.03 8.30
CA GLY A 207 -2.77 2.36 8.33
C GLY A 207 -1.80 3.01 7.38
N GLN A 208 -0.83 2.24 6.93
CA GLN A 208 0.28 2.72 6.12
C GLN A 208 0.63 1.69 5.05
N PHE A 209 1.31 2.16 4.01
CA PHE A 209 1.87 1.27 2.99
C PHE A 209 3.22 1.79 2.53
N TYR A 210 4.03 0.88 2.01
CA TYR A 210 5.23 1.19 1.24
C TYR A 210 5.38 0.17 0.11
N ALA A 211 6.03 0.55 -0.98
CA ALA A 211 6.41 -0.34 -2.06
C ALA A 211 7.62 0.23 -2.84
N GLU A 212 8.47 -0.65 -3.36
CA GLU A 212 9.72 -0.32 -4.06
C GLU A 212 9.82 -1.05 -5.40
N GLN A 213 10.53 -0.48 -6.37
CA GLN A 213 10.72 -1.04 -7.72
C GLN A 213 11.66 -2.25 -7.76
#